data_AF-A0A9X1V5T5-F1
#
_entry.id   AF-A0A9X1V5T5-F1
#
_cell.length_a   1.000
_cell.length_b   1.000
_cell.length_c   1.000
_cell.angle_alpha   90.00
_cell.angle_beta   90.00
_cell.angle_gamma   90.00
#
_symmetry.space_group_name_H-M   'P 1'
#
loop_
_entity.id
_entity.type
_entity.pdbx_description
1 polymer ?
#
loop_
_entity_poly.entity_id
_entity_poly.type
_entity_poly.pdbx_seq_one_letter_code
_entity_poly.pdbx_strand_id
1 'polypeptide(L)'
;MTYTREKLQSLNSQKERPENYEEVVQELANKVFDEEKISLAEEHFVCGIIENLRNKDGVKDLDIFELDSCENYLFRDRYLIYFNDLNGYKPVFNFNGEIPLNEKNRDVAFLQKQYEDWKTLIAKKLNGTELINYVSQETNSQLKEIEKYCSKLLIGSNRKEYLKKSIILHGKYIFLLVKEFYQELGKNEEVIELNGKQILIDSFTYVHTMFRHFAQQIKHHQENKSYHFDENIGFKTIPNFLSDAIKCFKQSEESDSYKSDRLYIIFNEKKYAIWFRPFKKHLKGNRKVEYLRVQTFYPITNSADLEKLSHHKEISTSCGFRFLKKNAT
;
A
#
# COMPACT_ATOMS: atom_id res chain seq x y z
N MET A 1 -10.14 17.14 -3.41
CA MET A 1 -10.37 16.34 -2.19
C MET A 1 -10.91 17.31 -1.15
N THR A 2 -12.04 16.98 -0.55
CA THR A 2 -12.75 17.82 0.42
C THR A 2 -12.33 17.44 1.84
N TYR A 3 -12.24 16.13 2.12
CA TYR A 3 -11.90 15.61 3.46
C TYR A 3 -10.72 14.64 3.43
N THR A 4 -9.77 14.79 4.37
CA THR A 4 -8.65 13.86 4.54
C THR A 4 -9.09 12.56 5.21
N ARG A 5 -8.35 11.47 5.02
CA ARG A 5 -8.63 10.20 5.72
C ARG A 5 -8.58 10.33 7.22
N GLU A 6 -7.61 11.06 7.76
CA GLU A 6 -7.50 11.31 9.20
C GLU A 6 -8.74 12.03 9.74
N LYS A 7 -9.23 13.05 9.01
CA LYS A 7 -10.47 13.74 9.38
C LYS A 7 -11.65 12.78 9.35
N LEU A 8 -11.84 12.01 8.27
CA LEU A 8 -12.95 11.05 8.14
C LEU A 8 -12.89 9.94 9.21
N GLN A 9 -11.70 9.45 9.55
CA GLN A 9 -11.50 8.49 10.63
C GLN A 9 -11.86 9.09 11.99
N SER A 10 -11.46 10.33 12.25
CA SER A 10 -11.79 11.03 13.49
C SER A 10 -13.30 11.17 13.70
N LEU A 11 -14.07 11.34 12.61
CA LEU A 11 -15.53 11.41 12.65
C LEU A 11 -16.17 10.07 13.09
N ASN A 12 -15.58 8.93 12.71
CA ASN A 12 -16.08 7.59 13.05
C ASN A 12 -15.57 7.08 14.41
N SER A 13 -14.46 7.61 14.94
CA SER A 13 -13.83 7.11 16.17
C SER A 13 -14.34 7.75 17.47
N GLN A 14 -15.13 8.81 17.39
CA GLN A 14 -15.64 9.51 18.57
C GLN A 14 -16.85 8.78 19.16
N LYS A 15 -16.91 8.70 20.51
CA LYS A 15 -18.05 8.10 21.24
C LYS A 15 -19.34 8.87 20.99
N GLU A 16 -19.24 10.19 20.83
CA GLU A 16 -20.34 11.07 20.45
C GLU A 16 -20.13 11.50 19.01
N ARG A 17 -21.21 11.52 18.22
CA ARG A 17 -21.12 11.95 16.82
C ARG A 17 -20.77 13.45 16.79
N PRO A 18 -19.71 13.86 16.09
CA PRO A 18 -19.38 15.27 15.90
C PRO A 18 -20.56 16.03 15.30
N GLU A 19 -20.72 17.32 15.64
CA GLU A 19 -21.83 18.17 15.17
C GLU A 19 -21.95 18.19 13.64
N ASN A 20 -20.83 18.10 12.92
CA ASN A 20 -20.80 18.14 11.46
C ASN A 20 -20.84 16.75 10.80
N TYR A 21 -21.04 15.65 11.55
CA TYR A 21 -21.03 14.30 11.00
C TYR A 21 -22.09 14.11 9.92
N GLU A 22 -23.34 14.48 10.22
CA GLU A 22 -24.48 14.28 9.32
C GLU A 22 -24.34 15.12 8.04
N GLU A 23 -23.85 16.36 8.17
CA GLU A 23 -23.57 17.24 7.03
C GLU A 23 -22.52 16.62 6.09
N VAL A 24 -21.40 16.14 6.63
CA VAL A 24 -20.34 15.50 5.84
C VAL A 24 -20.84 14.22 5.15
N VAL A 25 -21.59 13.38 5.87
CA VAL A 25 -22.15 12.14 5.31
C VAL A 25 -23.15 12.46 4.20
N GLN A 26 -24.07 13.40 4.43
CA GLN A 26 -25.07 13.79 3.44
C GLN A 26 -24.43 14.40 2.19
N GLU A 27 -23.43 15.29 2.35
CA GLU A 27 -22.70 15.89 1.24
C GLU A 27 -22.03 14.80 0.38
N LEU A 28 -21.30 13.87 1.00
CA LEU A 28 -20.61 12.81 0.27
C LEU A 28 -21.60 11.80 -0.33
N ALA A 29 -22.73 11.53 0.33
CA ALA A 29 -23.74 10.62 -0.18
C ALA A 29 -24.41 11.19 -1.43
N ASN A 30 -24.76 12.48 -1.42
CA ASN A 30 -25.28 13.17 -2.60
C ASN A 30 -24.30 13.04 -3.77
N LYS A 31 -23.00 13.29 -3.53
CA LYS A 31 -21.97 13.11 -4.58
C LYS A 31 -21.93 11.68 -5.13
N VAL A 32 -22.12 10.66 -4.29
CA VAL A 32 -22.20 9.26 -4.76
C VAL A 32 -23.41 9.04 -5.66
N PHE A 33 -24.59 9.51 -5.24
CA PHE A 33 -25.84 9.34 -5.98
C PHE A 33 -25.91 10.17 -7.26
N ASP A 34 -25.23 11.31 -7.28
CA ASP A 34 -25.10 12.20 -8.44
C ASP A 34 -23.94 11.79 -9.38
N GLU A 35 -23.30 10.65 -9.14
CA GLU A 35 -22.13 10.13 -9.87
C GLU A 35 -20.95 11.13 -9.96
N GLU A 36 -20.85 12.01 -8.96
CA GLU A 36 -19.76 12.96 -8.86
C GLU A 36 -18.45 12.30 -8.44
N LYS A 37 -17.35 12.87 -8.94
CA LYS A 37 -16.01 12.37 -8.62
C LYS A 37 -15.61 12.73 -7.19
N ILE A 38 -15.53 11.72 -6.34
CA ILE A 38 -14.95 11.79 -4.99
C ILE A 38 -13.54 11.18 -4.92
N SER A 39 -12.78 11.52 -3.88
CA SER A 39 -11.48 10.88 -3.61
C SER A 39 -11.65 9.47 -3.07
N LEU A 40 -10.61 8.64 -3.15
CA LEU A 40 -10.67 7.25 -2.64
C LEU A 40 -10.94 7.17 -1.13
N ALA A 41 -10.48 8.16 -0.35
CA ALA A 41 -10.73 8.21 1.09
C ALA A 41 -12.19 8.58 1.40
N GLU A 42 -12.75 9.55 0.67
CA GLU A 42 -14.16 9.93 0.76
C GLU A 42 -15.06 8.78 0.32
N GLU A 43 -14.75 8.14 -0.82
CA GLU A 43 -15.44 6.94 -1.32
C GLU A 43 -15.45 5.86 -0.25
N HIS A 44 -14.29 5.54 0.33
CA HIS A 44 -14.20 4.48 1.32
C HIS A 44 -15.02 4.78 2.59
N PHE A 45 -15.08 6.04 3.00
CA PHE A 45 -15.87 6.47 4.15
C PHE A 45 -17.37 6.39 3.88
N VAL A 46 -17.87 7.02 2.82
CA VAL A 46 -19.30 7.16 2.59
C VAL A 46 -19.93 5.87 2.06
N CYS A 47 -19.25 5.13 1.18
CA CYS A 47 -19.76 3.87 0.64
C CYS A 47 -19.84 2.80 1.74
N GLY A 48 -18.94 2.83 2.72
CA GLY A 48 -19.04 1.98 3.91
C GLY A 48 -20.24 2.31 4.80
N ILE A 49 -20.67 3.57 4.85
CA ILE A 49 -21.92 3.94 5.53
C ILE A 49 -23.12 3.46 4.72
N ILE A 50 -23.15 3.74 3.41
CA ILE A 50 -24.23 3.37 2.49
C ILE A 50 -24.51 1.85 2.53
N GLU A 51 -23.46 1.01 2.48
CA GLU A 51 -23.62 -0.45 2.57
C GLU A 51 -24.30 -0.92 3.86
N ASN A 52 -24.14 -0.14 4.92
CA ASN A 52 -24.63 -0.43 6.26
C ASN A 52 -25.96 0.27 6.59
N LEU A 53 -26.50 1.09 5.68
CA LEU A 53 -27.82 1.66 5.84
C LEU A 53 -28.89 0.57 5.84
N ARG A 54 -29.86 0.72 6.74
CA ARG A 54 -31.02 -0.15 6.87
C ARG A 54 -32.27 0.70 6.89
N ASN A 55 -33.34 0.20 6.28
CA ASN A 55 -34.65 0.81 6.36
C ASN A 55 -35.27 0.58 7.76
N LYS A 56 -36.50 1.06 7.95
CA LYS A 56 -37.24 0.94 9.22
C LYS A 56 -37.47 -0.51 9.67
N ASP A 57 -37.47 -1.44 8.73
CA ASP A 57 -37.65 -2.88 8.97
C ASP A 57 -36.31 -3.60 9.22
N GLY A 58 -35.19 -2.87 9.27
CA GLY A 58 -33.86 -3.43 9.49
C GLY A 58 -33.25 -4.11 8.25
N VAL A 59 -33.84 -3.93 7.07
CA VAL A 59 -33.38 -4.52 5.80
C VAL A 59 -32.44 -3.55 5.08
N LYS A 60 -31.42 -4.06 4.37
CA LYS A 60 -30.55 -3.27 3.49
C LYS A 60 -31.41 -2.53 2.47
N ASP A 61 -31.35 -1.21 2.50
CA ASP A 61 -32.18 -0.35 1.66
C ASP A 61 -31.55 -0.10 0.29
N LEU A 62 -30.23 -0.20 0.20
CA LEU A 62 -29.45 0.07 -1.00
C LEU A 62 -28.54 -1.09 -1.36
N ASP A 63 -28.43 -1.37 -2.66
CA ASP A 63 -27.51 -2.34 -3.20
C ASP A 63 -26.25 -1.64 -3.72
N ILE A 64 -25.16 -1.74 -2.96
CA ILE A 64 -23.90 -1.06 -3.30
C ILE A 64 -23.27 -1.54 -4.62
N PHE A 65 -23.65 -2.73 -5.11
CA PHE A 65 -23.18 -3.22 -6.41
C PHE A 65 -23.76 -2.44 -7.60
N GLU A 66 -24.84 -1.68 -7.38
CA GLU A 66 -25.47 -0.85 -8.40
C GLU A 66 -24.90 0.58 -8.43
N LEU A 67 -23.98 0.90 -7.51
CA LEU A 67 -23.38 2.23 -7.37
C LEU A 67 -21.94 2.23 -7.93
N ASP A 68 -21.78 2.66 -9.18
CA ASP A 68 -20.47 2.72 -9.86
C ASP A 68 -19.45 3.59 -9.09
N SER A 69 -19.91 4.68 -8.47
CA SER A 69 -19.10 5.55 -7.59
C SER A 69 -18.49 4.84 -6.39
N CYS A 70 -19.00 3.65 -6.02
CA CYS A 70 -18.53 2.84 -4.90
C CYS A 70 -17.70 1.61 -5.32
N GLU A 71 -17.35 1.46 -6.61
CA GLU A 71 -16.67 0.26 -7.12
C GLU A 71 -15.31 0.00 -6.43
N ASN A 72 -14.52 1.03 -6.11
CA ASN A 72 -13.22 0.83 -5.46
C ASN A 72 -13.38 0.46 -3.99
N TYR A 73 -14.35 1.05 -3.29
CA TYR A 73 -14.74 0.63 -1.95
C TYR A 73 -15.13 -0.84 -1.96
N LEU A 74 -16.07 -1.23 -2.83
CA LEU A 74 -16.60 -2.58 -2.93
C LEU A 74 -15.48 -3.58 -3.25
N PHE A 75 -14.59 -3.23 -4.18
CA PHE A 75 -13.40 -4.04 -4.46
C PHE A 75 -12.50 -4.21 -3.23
N ARG A 76 -12.14 -3.13 -2.52
CA ARG A 76 -11.26 -3.23 -1.35
C ARG A 76 -11.88 -4.09 -0.26
N ASP A 77 -13.14 -3.87 0.04
CA ASP A 77 -13.85 -4.60 1.08
C ASP A 77 -13.95 -6.10 0.75
N ARG A 78 -14.49 -6.44 -0.43
CA ARG A 78 -14.60 -7.85 -0.85
C ARG A 78 -13.25 -8.52 -1.02
N TYR A 79 -12.25 -7.82 -1.54
CA TYR A 79 -10.90 -8.38 -1.64
C TYR A 79 -10.35 -8.74 -0.25
N LEU A 80 -10.53 -7.88 0.76
CA LEU A 80 -10.05 -8.11 2.11
C LEU A 80 -10.84 -9.20 2.84
N ILE A 81 -12.15 -9.34 2.59
CA ILE A 81 -12.94 -10.44 3.14
C ILE A 81 -12.50 -11.79 2.54
N TYR A 82 -12.28 -11.83 1.22
CA TYR A 82 -12.00 -13.06 0.47
C TYR A 82 -10.50 -13.31 0.23
N PHE A 83 -9.58 -12.56 0.82
CA PHE A 83 -8.16 -12.60 0.43
C PHE A 83 -7.51 -13.99 0.57
N ASN A 84 -7.99 -14.79 1.53
CA ASN A 84 -7.54 -16.16 1.78
C ASN A 84 -8.25 -17.22 0.91
N ASP A 85 -9.36 -16.86 0.28
CA ASP A 85 -10.16 -17.74 -0.57
C ASP A 85 -10.94 -16.96 -1.64
N LEU A 86 -10.21 -16.48 -2.65
CA LEU A 86 -10.75 -15.67 -3.74
C LEU A 86 -11.76 -16.40 -4.65
N ASN A 87 -11.99 -17.69 -4.41
CA ASN A 87 -12.96 -18.51 -5.13
C ASN A 87 -14.16 -18.90 -4.24
N GLY A 88 -14.17 -18.54 -2.95
CA GLY A 88 -15.30 -18.74 -2.04
C GLY A 88 -15.66 -20.21 -1.76
N TYR A 89 -14.69 -21.12 -1.81
CA TYR A 89 -14.93 -22.54 -1.52
C TYR A 89 -15.20 -22.83 -0.05
N LYS A 90 -14.66 -22.00 0.86
CA LYS A 90 -14.79 -22.15 2.30
C LYS A 90 -15.91 -21.26 2.85
N PRO A 91 -16.37 -21.52 4.08
CA PRO A 91 -17.11 -20.53 4.87
C PRO A 91 -16.29 -19.24 5.00
N VAL A 92 -16.94 -18.10 4.79
CA VAL A 92 -16.35 -16.76 4.89
C VAL A 92 -17.21 -15.96 5.85
N PHE A 93 -16.57 -15.17 6.71
CA PHE A 93 -17.24 -14.47 7.80
C PHE A 93 -17.01 -12.96 7.68
N ASN A 94 -18.04 -12.20 8.01
CA ASN A 94 -17.96 -10.77 8.23
C ASN A 94 -18.48 -10.44 9.65
N PHE A 95 -18.68 -9.16 9.95
CA PHE A 95 -19.15 -8.72 11.28
C PHE A 95 -20.57 -9.21 11.64
N ASN A 96 -21.37 -9.64 10.66
CA ASN A 96 -22.70 -10.21 10.86
C ASN A 96 -22.70 -11.74 10.97
N GLY A 97 -21.53 -12.39 10.89
CA GLY A 97 -21.40 -13.85 10.90
C GLY A 97 -21.01 -14.44 9.54
N GLU A 98 -21.44 -15.69 9.29
CA GLU A 98 -21.14 -16.37 8.02
C GLU A 98 -21.90 -15.73 6.86
N ILE A 99 -21.18 -15.44 5.77
CA ILE A 99 -21.75 -14.86 4.57
C ILE A 99 -22.59 -15.92 3.84
N PRO A 100 -23.90 -15.67 3.59
CA PRO A 100 -24.77 -16.58 2.87
C PRO A 100 -24.23 -16.95 1.48
N LEU A 101 -24.56 -18.16 1.01
CA LEU A 101 -24.02 -18.70 -0.25
C LEU A 101 -24.33 -17.82 -1.48
N ASN A 102 -25.53 -17.23 -1.54
CA ASN A 102 -25.93 -16.32 -2.62
C ASN A 102 -25.06 -15.04 -2.64
N GLU A 103 -24.85 -14.40 -1.49
CA GLU A 103 -23.97 -13.23 -1.36
C GLU A 103 -22.53 -13.62 -1.71
N LYS A 104 -22.05 -14.75 -1.21
CA LYS A 104 -20.71 -15.27 -1.53
C LYS A 104 -20.50 -15.47 -3.03
N ASN A 105 -21.46 -16.07 -3.73
CA ASN A 105 -21.35 -16.27 -5.18
C ASN A 105 -21.31 -14.93 -5.93
N ARG A 106 -22.08 -13.95 -5.48
CA ARG A 106 -22.07 -12.59 -6.03
C ARG A 106 -20.71 -11.91 -5.82
N ASP A 107 -20.16 -11.97 -4.61
CA ASP A 107 -18.86 -11.40 -4.27
C ASP A 107 -17.73 -12.03 -5.10
N VAL A 108 -17.73 -13.37 -5.24
CA VAL A 108 -16.74 -14.10 -6.05
C VAL A 108 -16.85 -13.74 -7.54
N ALA A 109 -18.08 -13.62 -8.07
CA ALA A 109 -18.30 -13.21 -9.46
C ALA A 109 -17.78 -11.79 -9.71
N PHE A 110 -18.04 -10.87 -8.79
CA PHE A 110 -17.51 -9.51 -8.84
C PHE A 110 -15.98 -9.51 -8.78
N LEU A 111 -15.36 -10.22 -7.85
CA LEU A 111 -13.88 -10.34 -7.78
C LEU A 111 -13.29 -10.97 -9.05
N GLN A 112 -14.00 -11.88 -9.70
CA GLN A 112 -13.58 -12.44 -10.99
C GLN A 112 -13.62 -11.38 -12.10
N LYS A 113 -14.68 -10.56 -12.17
CA LYS A 113 -14.75 -9.42 -13.10
C LYS A 113 -13.58 -8.45 -12.83
N GLN A 114 -13.37 -8.07 -11.57
CA GLN A 114 -12.28 -7.18 -11.17
C GLN A 114 -10.89 -7.73 -11.55
N TYR A 115 -10.71 -9.06 -11.47
CA TYR A 115 -9.50 -9.73 -11.90
C TYR A 115 -9.27 -9.58 -13.41
N GLU A 116 -10.26 -9.86 -14.25
CA GLU A 116 -10.10 -9.77 -15.71
C GLU A 116 -9.92 -8.33 -16.19
N ASP A 117 -10.69 -7.38 -15.63
CA ASP A 117 -10.59 -5.96 -15.93
C ASP A 117 -9.19 -5.44 -15.58
N TRP A 118 -8.72 -5.74 -14.37
CA TRP A 118 -7.41 -5.29 -13.90
C TRP A 118 -6.26 -5.94 -14.67
N LYS A 119 -6.34 -7.24 -14.93
CA LYS A 119 -5.36 -7.98 -15.75
C LYS A 119 -5.24 -7.36 -17.13
N THR A 120 -6.36 -7.01 -17.75
CA THR A 120 -6.40 -6.35 -19.05
C THR A 120 -5.77 -4.96 -18.99
N LEU A 121 -6.05 -4.19 -17.93
CA LEU A 121 -5.46 -2.87 -17.73
C LEU A 121 -3.93 -2.92 -17.60
N ILE A 122 -3.40 -3.78 -16.72
CA ILE A 122 -1.95 -3.84 -16.46
C ILE A 122 -1.15 -4.45 -17.62
N ALA A 123 -1.81 -5.18 -18.53
CA ALA A 123 -1.20 -5.68 -19.75
C ALA A 123 -0.92 -4.56 -20.77
N LYS A 124 -1.70 -3.46 -20.76
CA LYS A 124 -1.55 -2.30 -21.65
C LYS A 124 -0.43 -1.36 -21.16
N LYS A 125 0.82 -1.81 -21.22
CA LYS A 125 2.04 -1.19 -20.63
C LYS A 125 2.37 0.26 -21.05
N LEU A 126 1.70 0.86 -22.03
CA LEU A 126 2.14 2.11 -22.67
C LEU A 126 1.18 3.30 -22.53
N ASN A 127 -0.03 3.10 -21.99
CA ASN A 127 -1.04 4.17 -21.89
C ASN A 127 -1.48 4.49 -20.45
N GLY A 128 -0.83 3.87 -19.45
CA GLY A 128 -1.16 4.04 -18.03
C GLY A 128 -0.46 5.23 -17.38
N THR A 129 -0.99 5.67 -16.24
CA THR A 129 -0.28 6.60 -15.34
C THR A 129 1.00 5.97 -14.81
N GLU A 130 1.93 6.79 -14.31
CA GLU A 130 3.22 6.33 -13.75
C GLU A 130 3.03 5.24 -12.67
N LEU A 131 2.03 5.43 -11.79
CA LEU A 131 1.66 4.47 -10.76
C LEU A 131 1.21 3.11 -11.34
N ILE A 132 0.40 3.11 -12.41
CA ILE A 132 -0.03 1.86 -13.08
C ILE A 132 1.18 1.12 -13.63
N ASN A 133 2.15 1.85 -14.18
CA ASN A 133 3.38 1.23 -14.71
C ASN A 133 4.19 0.57 -13.61
N TYR A 134 4.35 1.21 -12.44
CA TYR A 134 5.05 0.61 -11.30
C TYR A 134 4.35 -0.65 -10.79
N VAL A 135 3.03 -0.61 -10.62
CA VAL A 135 2.25 -1.78 -10.19
C VAL A 135 2.33 -2.90 -11.23
N SER A 136 2.16 -2.59 -12.52
CA SER A 136 2.27 -3.57 -13.60
C SER A 136 3.65 -4.23 -13.65
N GLN A 137 4.74 -3.46 -13.47
CA GLN A 137 6.09 -4.01 -13.44
C GLN A 137 6.28 -4.99 -12.28
N GLU A 138 5.88 -4.61 -11.06
CA GLU A 138 5.98 -5.49 -9.89
C GLU A 138 5.09 -6.73 -10.04
N THR A 139 3.82 -6.57 -10.42
CA THR A 139 2.89 -7.69 -10.67
C THR A 139 3.48 -8.66 -11.69
N ASN A 140 3.99 -8.19 -12.82
CA ASN A 140 4.59 -9.04 -13.85
C ASN A 140 5.85 -9.76 -13.34
N SER A 141 6.66 -9.10 -12.50
CA SER A 141 7.81 -9.75 -11.86
C SER A 141 7.36 -10.90 -10.96
N GLN A 142 6.32 -10.69 -10.16
CA GLN A 142 5.76 -11.72 -9.26
C GLN A 142 5.13 -12.88 -10.04
N LEU A 143 4.43 -12.61 -11.14
CA LEU A 143 3.86 -13.65 -12.01
C LEU A 143 4.95 -14.57 -12.59
N LYS A 144 6.09 -14.00 -13.02
CA LYS A 144 7.25 -14.79 -13.48
C LYS A 144 7.85 -15.66 -12.37
N GLU A 145 7.87 -15.16 -11.13
CA GLU A 145 8.34 -15.94 -9.97
C GLU A 145 7.40 -17.11 -9.67
N ILE A 146 6.08 -16.90 -9.74
CA ILE A 146 5.07 -17.96 -9.63
C ILE A 146 5.24 -19.00 -10.74
N GLU A 147 5.46 -18.58 -11.99
CA GLU A 147 5.67 -19.51 -13.09
C GLU A 147 6.87 -20.43 -12.83
N LYS A 148 8.00 -19.87 -12.40
CA LYS A 148 9.18 -20.66 -12.03
C LYS A 148 8.90 -21.60 -10.86
N TYR A 149 8.22 -21.12 -9.82
CA TYR A 149 7.86 -21.91 -8.64
C TYR A 149 6.95 -23.08 -9.00
N CYS A 150 5.87 -22.82 -9.75
CA CYS A 150 4.93 -23.86 -10.18
C CYS A 150 5.59 -24.89 -11.09
N SER A 151 6.46 -24.47 -12.02
CA SER A 151 7.21 -25.39 -12.88
C SER A 151 8.17 -26.27 -12.06
N LYS A 152 8.90 -25.69 -11.08
CA LYS A 152 9.84 -26.42 -10.23
C LYS A 152 9.16 -27.48 -9.37
N LEU A 153 7.97 -27.18 -8.85
CA LEU A 153 7.23 -28.07 -7.94
C LEU A 153 6.12 -28.87 -8.62
N LEU A 154 6.01 -28.82 -9.95
CA LEU A 154 4.97 -29.51 -10.74
C LEU A 154 3.54 -29.20 -10.25
N ILE A 155 3.29 -27.94 -9.89
CA ILE A 155 1.98 -27.49 -9.38
C ILE A 155 0.96 -27.48 -10.53
N GLY A 156 -0.19 -28.11 -10.30
CA GLY A 156 -1.28 -28.18 -11.27
C GLY A 156 -1.88 -26.83 -11.68
N SER A 157 -2.53 -26.81 -12.85
CA SER A 157 -3.08 -25.60 -13.49
C SER A 157 -4.02 -24.81 -12.59
N ASN A 158 -4.94 -25.47 -11.89
CA ASN A 158 -5.94 -24.81 -11.04
C ASN A 158 -5.28 -23.99 -9.91
N ARG A 159 -4.28 -24.58 -9.23
CA ARG A 159 -3.56 -23.88 -8.17
C ARG A 159 -2.69 -22.75 -8.74
N LYS A 160 -2.07 -22.96 -9.90
CA LYS A 160 -1.30 -21.92 -10.60
C LYS A 160 -2.18 -20.72 -10.95
N GLU A 161 -3.36 -20.92 -11.53
CA GLU A 161 -4.28 -19.84 -11.87
C GLU A 161 -4.82 -19.11 -10.63
N TYR A 162 -5.09 -19.85 -9.54
CA TYR A 162 -5.42 -19.24 -8.25
C TYR A 162 -4.31 -18.30 -7.75
N LEU A 163 -3.05 -18.73 -7.78
CA LEU A 163 -1.90 -17.91 -7.35
C LEU A 163 -1.75 -16.67 -8.22
N LYS A 164 -1.95 -16.78 -9.54
CA LYS A 164 -1.95 -15.62 -10.45
C LYS A 164 -3.09 -14.64 -10.12
N LYS A 165 -4.31 -15.13 -9.93
CA LYS A 165 -5.47 -14.32 -9.54
C LYS A 165 -5.19 -13.54 -8.26
N SER A 166 -4.62 -14.21 -7.25
CA SER A 166 -4.21 -13.59 -5.98
C SER A 166 -3.22 -12.44 -6.17
N ILE A 167 -2.15 -12.65 -6.94
CA ILE A 167 -1.16 -11.60 -7.21
C ILE A 167 -1.73 -10.42 -8.01
N ILE A 168 -2.58 -10.69 -8.99
CA ILE A 168 -3.19 -9.65 -9.83
C ILE A 168 -4.15 -8.78 -9.02
N LEU A 169 -5.06 -9.40 -8.26
CA LEU A 169 -5.98 -8.67 -7.39
C LEU A 169 -5.24 -7.91 -6.27
N HIS A 170 -4.21 -8.50 -5.68
CA HIS A 170 -3.38 -7.79 -4.71
C HIS A 170 -2.68 -6.58 -5.32
N GLY A 171 -2.26 -6.65 -6.58
CA GLY A 171 -1.73 -5.49 -7.30
C GLY A 171 -2.75 -4.36 -7.43
N LYS A 172 -4.03 -4.67 -7.71
CA LYS A 172 -5.11 -3.67 -7.69
C LYS A 172 -5.30 -3.06 -6.30
N TYR A 173 -5.25 -3.88 -5.26
CA TYR A 173 -5.35 -3.41 -3.88
C TYR A 173 -4.21 -2.44 -3.52
N ILE A 174 -2.96 -2.78 -3.83
CA ILE A 174 -1.81 -1.88 -3.65
C ILE A 174 -1.98 -0.60 -4.47
N PHE A 175 -2.42 -0.70 -5.72
CA PHE A 175 -2.68 0.47 -6.57
C PHE A 175 -3.63 1.46 -5.89
N LEU A 176 -4.76 0.98 -5.35
CA LEU A 176 -5.73 1.84 -4.68
C LEU A 176 -5.17 2.46 -3.40
N LEU A 177 -4.44 1.69 -2.58
CA LEU A 177 -3.80 2.22 -1.38
C LEU A 177 -2.81 3.35 -1.69
N VAL A 178 -1.93 3.13 -2.67
CA VAL A 178 -0.91 4.11 -3.06
C VAL A 178 -1.56 5.34 -3.70
N LYS A 179 -2.58 5.13 -4.55
CA LYS A 179 -3.33 6.22 -5.18
C LYS A 179 -4.05 7.08 -4.13
N GLU A 180 -4.68 6.47 -3.14
CA GLU A 180 -5.36 7.16 -2.04
C GLU A 180 -4.37 8.04 -1.25
N PHE A 181 -3.21 7.51 -0.90
CA PHE A 181 -2.16 8.27 -0.20
C PHE A 181 -1.70 9.51 -0.99
N TYR A 182 -1.42 9.38 -2.29
CA TYR A 182 -0.95 10.52 -3.09
C TYR A 182 -2.07 11.49 -3.47
N GLN A 183 -3.34 11.05 -3.51
CA GLN A 183 -4.48 11.95 -3.59
C GLN A 183 -4.57 12.86 -2.36
N GLU A 184 -4.35 12.29 -1.17
CA GLU A 184 -4.30 13.03 0.10
C GLU A 184 -3.10 13.98 0.17
N LEU A 185 -1.93 13.52 -0.25
CA LEU A 185 -0.70 14.32 -0.21
C LEU A 185 -0.73 15.50 -1.20
N GLY A 186 -1.55 15.44 -2.25
CA GLY A 186 -1.65 16.49 -3.28
C GLY A 186 -0.44 16.60 -4.22
N LYS A 187 0.56 15.72 -4.06
CA LYS A 187 1.77 15.60 -4.88
C LYS A 187 2.11 14.12 -5.03
N ASN A 188 2.84 13.74 -6.08
CA ASN A 188 3.19 12.33 -6.36
C ASN A 188 4.56 11.89 -5.79
N GLU A 189 5.28 12.81 -5.18
CA GLU A 189 6.63 12.58 -4.66
C GLU A 189 6.99 13.54 -3.54
N GLU A 190 8.00 13.16 -2.77
CA GLU A 190 8.65 13.98 -1.78
C GLU A 190 10.16 13.97 -2.02
N VAL A 191 10.78 15.16 -1.95
CA VAL A 191 12.21 15.36 -2.14
C VAL A 191 12.80 15.94 -0.86
N ILE A 192 13.80 15.28 -0.31
CA ILE A 192 14.49 15.71 0.91
C ILE A 192 15.96 15.90 0.57
N GLU A 193 16.50 17.08 0.84
CA GLU A 193 17.94 17.33 0.68
C GLU A 193 18.71 16.81 1.89
N LEU A 194 19.66 15.91 1.67
CA LEU A 194 20.57 15.34 2.67
C LEU A 194 22.01 15.41 2.15
N ASN A 195 22.86 16.18 2.84
CA ASN A 195 24.27 16.37 2.48
C ASN A 195 24.48 16.79 1.00
N GLY A 196 23.73 17.80 0.55
CA GLY A 196 23.75 18.31 -0.82
C GLY A 196 23.19 17.36 -1.89
N LYS A 197 22.64 16.19 -1.50
CA LYS A 197 21.98 15.24 -2.41
C LYS A 197 20.47 15.28 -2.23
N GLN A 198 19.74 15.21 -3.32
CA GLN A 198 18.27 15.13 -3.31
C GLN A 198 17.82 13.68 -3.18
N ILE A 199 17.23 13.32 -2.03
CA ILE A 199 16.61 12.03 -1.79
C ILE A 199 15.17 12.07 -2.31
N LEU A 200 14.79 11.14 -3.17
CA LEU A 200 13.45 11.05 -3.77
C LEU A 200 12.66 9.89 -3.17
N ILE A 201 11.46 10.19 -2.66
CA ILE A 201 10.45 9.22 -2.22
C ILE A 201 9.25 9.39 -3.14
N ASP A 202 8.96 8.41 -3.98
CA ASP A 202 7.90 8.47 -4.98
C ASP A 202 7.00 7.23 -4.93
N SER A 203 6.00 7.22 -5.81
CA SER A 203 5.07 6.09 -5.90
C SER A 203 5.74 4.75 -6.22
N PHE A 204 6.90 4.76 -6.88
CA PHE A 204 7.71 3.55 -7.06
C PHE A 204 8.17 2.99 -5.71
N THR A 205 8.74 3.83 -4.84
CA THR A 205 9.18 3.41 -3.50
C THR A 205 8.04 2.74 -2.74
N TYR A 206 6.86 3.35 -2.77
CA TYR A 206 5.71 2.86 -2.02
C TYR A 206 5.21 1.51 -2.58
N VAL A 207 4.97 1.43 -3.89
CA VAL A 207 4.54 0.18 -4.55
C VAL A 207 5.56 -0.94 -4.31
N HIS A 208 6.85 -0.67 -4.53
CA HIS A 208 7.90 -1.67 -4.37
C HIS A 208 7.95 -2.21 -2.93
N THR A 209 7.90 -1.32 -1.94
CA THR A 209 7.93 -1.71 -0.52
C THR A 209 6.71 -2.54 -0.14
N MET A 210 5.51 -2.13 -0.59
CA MET A 210 4.27 -2.88 -0.34
C MET A 210 4.32 -4.29 -0.91
N PHE A 211 4.70 -4.43 -2.19
CA PHE A 211 4.85 -5.75 -2.81
C PHE A 211 5.92 -6.59 -2.12
N ARG A 212 7.09 -6.03 -1.83
CA ARG A 212 8.26 -6.82 -1.40
C ARG A 212 8.20 -7.21 0.07
N HIS A 213 7.69 -6.34 0.93
CA HIS A 213 7.88 -6.46 2.37
C HIS A 213 6.58 -6.48 3.19
N PHE A 214 5.42 -6.17 2.59
CA PHE A 214 4.11 -6.24 3.28
C PHE A 214 3.15 -7.30 2.71
N ALA A 215 3.63 -8.15 1.79
CA ALA A 215 2.79 -9.12 1.07
C ALA A 215 3.17 -10.60 1.36
N GLN A 216 3.67 -10.93 2.56
CA GLN A 216 4.11 -12.30 2.88
C GLN A 216 3.00 -13.33 2.66
N GLN A 217 1.77 -13.01 3.09
CA GLN A 217 0.64 -13.94 3.11
C GLN A 217 0.24 -14.45 1.72
N ILE A 218 0.57 -13.71 0.65
CA ILE A 218 0.31 -14.15 -0.74
C ILE A 218 1.58 -14.66 -1.44
N LYS A 219 2.72 -14.66 -0.73
CA LYS A 219 4.05 -14.99 -1.25
C LYS A 219 4.67 -16.20 -0.56
N HIS A 220 3.87 -17.25 -0.35
CA HIS A 220 4.36 -18.51 0.23
C HIS A 220 5.55 -19.13 -0.53
N HIS A 221 5.76 -18.76 -1.80
CA HIS A 221 6.89 -19.22 -2.62
C HIS A 221 8.20 -18.46 -2.35
N GLN A 222 8.22 -17.48 -1.44
CA GLN A 222 9.38 -16.61 -1.15
C GLN A 222 9.77 -16.68 0.34
N GLU A 223 10.48 -17.74 0.71
CA GLU A 223 10.89 -18.00 2.10
C GLU A 223 12.08 -17.14 2.56
N ASN A 224 12.96 -16.75 1.64
CA ASN A 224 14.21 -16.02 1.96
C ASN A 224 14.07 -14.49 1.93
N LYS A 225 12.88 -13.95 2.19
CA LYS A 225 12.60 -12.51 2.17
C LYS A 225 12.28 -12.01 3.57
N SER A 226 12.69 -10.78 3.86
CA SER A 226 12.33 -10.07 5.09
C SER A 226 11.00 -9.34 4.89
N TYR A 227 10.11 -9.45 5.87
CA TYR A 227 8.77 -8.85 5.85
C TYR A 227 8.55 -7.99 7.09
N HIS A 228 7.78 -6.91 6.93
CA HIS A 228 7.38 -6.04 8.02
C HIS A 228 6.23 -6.69 8.81
N PHE A 229 6.48 -6.93 10.10
CA PHE A 229 5.47 -7.35 11.08
C PHE A 229 5.37 -6.34 12.24
N ASP A 230 5.97 -5.16 12.07
CA ASP A 230 5.92 -4.12 13.08
C ASP A 230 4.65 -3.30 12.90
N GLU A 231 3.71 -3.45 13.83
CA GLU A 231 2.44 -2.71 13.83
C GLU A 231 2.64 -1.20 13.97
N ASN A 232 3.82 -0.77 14.45
CA ASN A 232 4.16 0.64 14.57
C ASN A 232 4.56 1.28 13.22
N ILE A 233 4.77 0.47 12.18
CA ILE A 233 5.00 0.96 10.83
C ILE A 233 3.70 0.77 10.03
N GLY A 234 2.91 1.85 9.97
CA GLY A 234 1.68 1.87 9.20
C GLY A 234 1.94 1.64 7.71
N PHE A 235 1.48 0.51 7.17
CA PHE A 235 1.60 0.22 5.72
C PHE A 235 0.92 1.28 4.84
N LYS A 236 -0.03 2.04 5.41
CA LYS A 236 -0.75 3.14 4.77
C LYS A 236 0.04 4.47 4.71
N THR A 237 1.17 4.56 5.40
CA THR A 237 1.93 5.80 5.61
C THR A 237 3.44 5.59 5.42
N ILE A 238 3.85 4.54 4.70
CA ILE A 238 5.27 4.22 4.45
C ILE A 238 6.06 5.44 3.95
N PRO A 239 5.60 6.24 2.97
CA PRO A 239 6.36 7.41 2.53
C PRO A 239 6.56 8.45 3.63
N ASN A 240 5.56 8.68 4.49
CA ASN A 240 5.69 9.59 5.64
C ASN A 240 6.74 9.07 6.62
N PHE A 241 6.66 7.79 7.00
CA PHE A 241 7.65 7.15 7.87
C PHE A 241 9.08 7.31 7.34
N LEU A 242 9.28 7.07 6.03
CA LEU A 242 10.58 7.25 5.38
C LEU A 242 11.02 8.72 5.39
N SER A 243 10.10 9.63 5.08
CA SER A 243 10.36 11.07 5.15
C SER A 243 10.83 11.48 6.54
N ASP A 244 10.12 11.04 7.58
CA ASP A 244 10.36 11.44 8.96
C ASP A 244 11.69 10.87 9.46
N ALA A 245 11.99 9.61 9.12
CA ALA A 245 13.29 8.99 9.42
C ALA A 245 14.45 9.75 8.74
N ILE A 246 14.32 10.13 7.47
CA ILE A 246 15.37 10.84 6.73
C ILE A 246 15.53 12.28 7.22
N LYS A 247 14.41 12.99 7.49
CA LYS A 247 14.42 14.35 8.07
C LYS A 247 15.03 14.34 9.46
N CYS A 248 14.74 13.32 10.27
CA CYS A 248 15.36 13.19 11.57
C CYS A 248 16.86 12.91 11.45
N PHE A 249 17.27 12.00 10.56
CA PHE A 249 18.69 11.75 10.32
C PHE A 249 19.42 13.01 9.90
N LYS A 250 18.81 13.84 9.04
CA LYS A 250 19.35 15.14 8.60
C LYS A 250 19.65 16.10 9.78
N GLN A 251 18.90 16.02 10.87
CA GLN A 251 19.11 16.86 12.06
C GLN A 251 20.25 16.34 12.95
N SER A 252 20.76 15.14 12.71
CA SER A 252 21.90 14.61 13.47
C SER A 252 23.22 15.25 13.02
N GLU A 253 24.15 15.39 13.96
CA GLU A 253 25.53 15.89 13.71
C GLU A 253 26.29 15.03 12.68
N GLU A 254 25.85 13.78 12.49
CA GLU A 254 26.52 12.81 11.64
C GLU A 254 26.01 12.86 10.18
N SER A 255 24.97 13.65 9.90
CA SER A 255 24.31 13.73 8.59
C SER A 255 25.23 14.24 7.47
N ASP A 256 26.11 15.20 7.76
CA ASP A 256 27.05 15.80 6.81
C ASP A 256 28.12 14.81 6.31
N SER A 257 28.36 13.75 7.08
CA SER A 257 29.32 12.70 6.73
C SER A 257 28.70 11.52 5.99
N TYR A 258 27.38 11.55 5.77
CA TYR A 258 26.66 10.43 5.18
C TYR A 258 26.98 10.27 3.68
N LYS A 259 27.68 9.18 3.34
CA LYS A 259 28.06 8.82 1.97
C LYS A 259 27.54 7.44 1.53
N SER A 260 26.78 6.77 2.38
CA SER A 260 26.29 5.41 2.16
C SER A 260 25.13 5.39 1.16
N ASP A 261 25.00 4.29 0.41
CA ASP A 261 23.78 3.98 -0.35
C ASP A 261 22.67 3.45 0.57
N ARG A 262 22.94 3.24 1.86
CA ARG A 262 22.00 2.72 2.85
C ARG A 262 22.00 3.52 4.13
N LEU A 263 20.80 3.87 4.59
CA LEU A 263 20.56 4.43 5.91
C LEU A 263 20.01 3.31 6.79
N TYR A 264 20.76 2.96 7.83
CA TYR A 264 20.35 1.96 8.81
C TYR A 264 19.69 2.66 9.98
N ILE A 265 18.46 2.24 10.28
CA ILE A 265 17.65 2.81 11.35
C ILE A 265 17.34 1.72 12.38
N ILE A 266 17.24 2.11 13.64
CA ILE A 266 16.62 1.34 14.70
C ILE A 266 15.35 2.07 15.10
N PHE A 267 14.24 1.36 15.07
CA PHE A 267 12.92 1.84 15.46
C PHE A 267 12.23 0.74 16.24
N ASN A 268 11.77 1.04 17.46
CA ASN A 268 11.18 0.07 18.39
C ASN A 268 12.02 -1.21 18.54
N GLU A 269 13.31 -1.04 18.84
CA GLU A 269 14.32 -2.10 18.99
C GLU A 269 14.56 -3.00 17.76
N LYS A 270 13.90 -2.71 16.62
CA LYS A 270 14.10 -3.42 15.36
C LYS A 270 15.00 -2.63 14.43
N LYS A 271 15.92 -3.34 13.77
CA LYS A 271 16.84 -2.77 12.77
C LYS A 271 16.22 -2.82 11.39
N TYR A 272 16.29 -1.72 10.66
CA TYR A 272 15.82 -1.60 9.29
C TYR A 272 16.87 -0.95 8.40
N ALA A 273 16.76 -1.18 7.09
CA ALA A 273 17.56 -0.52 6.08
C ALA A 273 16.65 0.24 5.11
N ILE A 274 17.00 1.49 4.85
CA ILE A 274 16.51 2.27 3.71
C ILE A 274 17.62 2.26 2.66
N TRP A 275 17.36 1.64 1.52
CA TRP A 275 18.33 1.57 0.42
C TRP A 275 18.02 2.61 -0.64
N PHE A 276 19.04 3.38 -1.03
CA PHE A 276 18.96 4.40 -2.08
C PHE A 276 19.66 3.92 -3.35
N ARG A 277 19.16 4.36 -4.51
CA ARG A 277 19.83 4.20 -5.79
C ARG A 277 19.85 5.49 -6.59
N PRO A 278 20.94 5.78 -7.34
CA PRO A 278 20.95 6.87 -8.30
C PRO A 278 19.79 6.74 -9.29
N PHE A 279 19.07 7.85 -9.50
CA PHE A 279 17.92 7.93 -10.39
C PHE A 279 17.97 9.24 -11.17
N LYS A 280 17.78 9.17 -12.48
CA LYS A 280 17.81 10.34 -13.36
C LYS A 280 16.40 10.67 -13.82
N LYS A 281 15.91 11.86 -13.49
CA LYS A 281 14.60 12.35 -13.94
C LYS A 281 14.80 13.41 -15.01
N HIS A 282 14.05 13.27 -16.11
CA HIS A 282 13.99 14.26 -17.17
C HIS A 282 12.87 15.26 -16.86
N LEU A 283 13.23 16.54 -16.74
CA LEU A 283 12.28 17.63 -16.54
C LEU A 283 12.03 18.36 -17.87
N LYS A 284 10.98 19.19 -17.89
CA LYS A 284 10.68 20.06 -19.04
C LYS A 284 11.89 20.92 -19.41
N GLY A 285 12.13 21.10 -20.70
CA GLY A 285 13.27 21.84 -21.22
C GLY A 285 14.59 21.06 -21.23
N ASN A 286 14.56 19.73 -21.37
CA ASN A 286 15.74 18.85 -21.44
C ASN A 286 16.68 18.91 -20.22
N ARG A 287 16.20 19.43 -19.09
CA ARG A 287 16.96 19.44 -17.83
C ARG A 287 16.96 18.03 -17.24
N LYS A 288 18.14 17.52 -16.92
CA LYS A 288 18.30 16.26 -16.19
C LYS A 288 18.66 16.59 -14.76
N VAL A 289 17.92 16.02 -13.81
CA VAL A 289 18.22 16.12 -12.38
C VAL A 289 18.52 14.72 -11.86
N GLU A 290 19.60 14.62 -11.09
CA GLU A 290 20.02 13.38 -10.45
C GLU A 290 19.52 13.34 -9.00
N TYR A 291 18.83 12.26 -8.67
CA TYR A 291 18.30 11.98 -7.36
C TYR A 291 18.92 10.70 -6.80
N LEU A 292 18.89 10.56 -5.48
CA LEU A 292 18.98 9.27 -4.82
C LEU A 292 17.56 8.81 -4.47
N ARG A 293 16.98 7.96 -5.30
CA ARG A 293 15.63 7.44 -5.05
C ARG A 293 15.67 6.33 -4.01
N VAL A 294 14.73 6.34 -3.06
CA VAL A 294 14.53 5.21 -2.15
C VAL A 294 14.08 4.01 -2.97
N GLN A 295 14.95 3.01 -3.04
CA GLN A 295 14.72 1.80 -3.80
C GLN A 295 13.84 0.82 -3.01
N THR A 296 14.10 0.65 -1.72
CA THR A 296 13.33 -0.23 -0.84
C THR A 296 13.57 0.11 0.63
N PHE A 297 12.66 -0.36 1.46
CA PHE A 297 12.70 -0.27 2.91
C PHE A 297 12.31 -1.62 3.55
N TYR A 298 13.19 -2.20 4.35
CA TYR A 298 13.00 -3.55 4.88
C TYR A 298 13.59 -3.77 6.27
N PRO A 299 13.00 -4.68 7.06
CA PRO A 299 13.59 -5.09 8.34
C PRO A 299 14.79 -5.99 8.08
N ILE A 300 15.84 -5.82 8.89
CA ILE A 300 17.06 -6.61 8.81
C ILE A 300 16.90 -7.79 9.73
N THR A 301 16.56 -8.95 9.16
CA THR A 301 16.32 -10.19 9.91
C THR A 301 17.41 -11.24 9.69
N ASN A 302 18.19 -11.13 8.62
CA ASN A 302 19.26 -12.08 8.32
C ASN A 302 20.46 -11.85 9.25
N SER A 303 20.95 -12.93 9.88
CA SER A 303 22.11 -12.93 10.79
C SER A 303 23.36 -12.32 10.16
N ALA A 304 23.66 -12.61 8.89
CA ALA A 304 24.83 -12.08 8.20
C ALA A 304 24.80 -10.56 8.02
N ASP A 305 23.61 -9.97 7.86
CA ASP A 305 23.46 -8.52 7.79
C ASP A 305 23.46 -7.89 9.19
N LEU A 306 22.89 -8.56 10.19
CA LEU A 306 22.97 -8.13 11.59
C LEU A 306 24.40 -8.11 12.12
N GLU A 307 25.22 -9.10 11.75
CA GLU A 307 26.63 -9.18 12.13
C GLU A 307 27.42 -7.99 11.56
N LYS A 308 27.20 -7.62 10.30
CA LYS A 308 27.82 -6.41 9.69
C LYS A 308 27.51 -5.14 10.48
N LEU A 309 26.32 -5.08 11.10
CA LEU A 309 25.87 -3.94 11.89
C LEU A 309 26.41 -3.94 13.32
N SER A 310 26.97 -5.04 13.82
CA SER A 310 27.49 -5.14 15.19
C SER A 310 28.64 -4.18 15.48
N HIS A 311 29.40 -3.79 14.44
CA HIS A 311 30.51 -2.84 14.52
C HIS A 311 30.12 -1.40 14.18
N HIS A 312 28.82 -1.12 13.99
CA HIS A 312 28.36 0.24 13.71
C HIS A 312 28.17 1.03 15.02
N LYS A 313 28.55 2.31 15.00
CA LYS A 313 28.22 3.25 16.07
C LYS A 313 26.74 3.59 15.99
N GLU A 314 26.07 3.52 17.13
CA GLU A 314 24.70 3.98 17.27
C GLU A 314 24.65 5.50 17.50
N ILE A 315 23.71 6.16 16.81
CA ILE A 315 23.44 7.58 16.91
C ILE A 315 22.03 7.70 17.49
N SER A 316 21.95 8.17 18.73
CA SER A 316 20.67 8.46 19.37
C SER A 316 20.12 9.80 18.91
N THR A 317 18.82 9.89 18.69
CA THR A 317 18.14 11.14 18.37
C THR A 317 16.86 11.27 19.18
N SER A 318 16.31 12.49 19.27
CA SER A 318 15.11 12.79 20.06
C SER A 318 13.78 12.48 19.34
N CYS A 319 13.83 12.14 18.05
CA CYS A 319 12.65 11.99 17.19
C CYS A 319 12.07 10.54 17.19
N GLY A 320 12.53 9.68 18.10
CA GLY A 320 12.12 8.27 18.15
C GLY A 320 12.88 7.32 17.22
N PHE A 321 13.78 7.84 16.37
CA PHE A 321 14.68 7.03 15.55
C PHE A 321 16.08 6.96 16.19
N ARG A 322 16.73 5.80 16.09
CA ARG A 322 18.18 5.70 16.29
C ARG A 322 18.80 5.27 14.97
N PHE A 323 20.06 5.63 14.72
CA PHE A 323 20.72 5.35 13.45
C PHE A 323 22.01 4.56 13.67
N LEU A 324 22.38 3.72 12.70
CA LEU A 324 23.62 2.96 12.73
C LEU A 324 24.56 3.48 11.65
N LYS A 325 25.75 3.91 12.06
CA LYS A 325 26.79 4.40 11.17
C LYS A 325 28.03 3.52 11.25
N LYS A 326 28.59 3.17 10.10
CA LYS A 326 29.86 2.45 10.05
C LYS A 326 30.97 3.34 10.62
N ASN A 327 31.78 2.81 11.52
CA ASN A 327 32.97 3.53 11.99
C ASN A 327 33.87 3.86 10.79
N ALA A 328 34.33 5.11 10.72
CA ALA A 328 35.37 5.47 9.77
C ALA A 328 36.65 4.76 10.22
N THR A 329 37.06 3.75 9.46
CA THR A 329 38.41 3.16 9.54
C THR A 329 39.39 4.03 8.79
#